data_AF-A0A1I3UFP8-F1
#
_entry.id   AF-A0A1I3UFP8-F1
#
_cell.length_a   1.000
_cell.length_b   1.000
_cell.length_c   1.000
_cell.angle_alpha   90.00
_cell.angle_beta   90.00
_cell.angle_gamma   90.00
#
_symmetry.space_group_name_H-M   'P 1'
#
loop_
_entity.id
_entity.type
_entity.pdbx_description
1 polymer ?
#
loop_
_entity_poly.entity_id
_entity_poly.type
_entity_poly.pdbx_seq_one_letter_code
_entity_poly.pdbx_strand_id
1 'polypeptide(L)'
;MKFRVEIGVLAGTFASQQLAFAHLLDANPGADLEQVEVLARPFGPRLRGYFPDDTVAQLEQLTEPTLILLLPGSGVAPRDTRMLRFVGRYSGTLTRALLPDTE
;
A
#
# COMPACT_ATOMS: atom_id res chain seq x y z
N MET A 1 14.76 7.52 10.55
CA MET A 1 14.71 8.76 9.75
C MET A 1 13.48 8.71 8.84
N LYS A 2 12.86 9.86 8.52
CA LYS A 2 11.67 9.92 7.63
C LYS A 2 12.13 10.24 6.20
N PHE A 3 11.69 9.45 5.22
CA PHE A 3 12.05 9.61 3.81
C PHE A 3 10.81 9.88 2.97
N ARG A 4 10.88 10.86 2.07
CA ARG A 4 9.82 11.08 1.08
C ARG A 4 9.94 10.02 -0.01
N VAL A 5 8.82 9.39 -0.36
CA VAL A 5 8.75 8.32 -1.35
C VAL A 5 7.47 8.43 -2.16
N GLU A 6 7.45 7.82 -3.34
CA GLU A 6 6.23 7.61 -4.12
C GLU A 6 5.62 6.25 -3.74
N ILE A 7 4.35 6.25 -3.33
CA ILE A 7 3.61 5.05 -2.93
C ILE A 7 2.50 4.82 -3.94
N GLY A 8 2.47 3.63 -4.54
CA GLY A 8 1.34 3.21 -5.39
C GLY A 8 0.15 2.80 -4.53
N VAL A 9 -1.06 3.15 -4.95
CA VAL A 9 -2.29 2.75 -4.25
C VAL A 9 -3.16 1.93 -5.19
N LEU A 10 -3.51 0.72 -4.74
CA LEU A 10 -4.52 -0.12 -5.35
C LEU A 10 -5.75 -0.20 -4.43
N ALA A 11 -6.93 -0.34 -5.01
CA ALA A 11 -8.20 -0.45 -4.29
C ALA A 11 -8.96 -1.70 -4.76
N GLY A 12 -9.57 -2.43 -3.83
CA GLY A 12 -10.33 -3.63 -4.14
C GLY A 12 -11.21 -4.12 -3.00
N THR A 13 -11.85 -5.26 -3.20
CA THR A 13 -12.73 -5.87 -2.20
C THR A 13 -12.22 -7.27 -1.86
N PHE A 14 -11.78 -7.44 -0.60
CA PHE A 14 -11.34 -8.73 -0.08
C PHE A 14 -12.03 -9.02 1.25
N ALA A 15 -12.34 -10.29 1.49
CA ALA A 15 -12.91 -10.73 2.76
C ALA A 15 -11.88 -10.73 3.91
N SER A 16 -10.58 -10.76 3.59
CA SER A 16 -9.49 -10.70 4.56
C SER A 16 -8.20 -10.19 3.93
N GLN A 17 -7.25 -9.76 4.77
CA GLN A 17 -5.92 -9.33 4.31
C GLN A 17 -5.15 -10.47 3.64
N GLN A 18 -5.30 -11.71 4.14
CA GLN A 18 -4.61 -12.88 3.58
C GLN A 18 -5.01 -13.14 2.13
N LEU A 19 -6.28 -12.93 1.78
CA LEU A 19 -6.76 -13.07 0.40
C LEU A 19 -6.21 -11.97 -0.51
N ALA A 20 -6.02 -10.75 0.01
CA ALA A 20 -5.37 -9.67 -0.74
C ALA A 20 -3.91 -10.02 -1.04
N PHE A 21 -3.17 -10.53 -0.05
CA PHE A 21 -1.79 -10.99 -0.26
C PHE A 21 -1.69 -12.18 -1.21
N ALA A 22 -2.58 -13.17 -1.08
CA ALA A 22 -2.63 -14.30 -2.01
C ALA A 22 -2.85 -13.83 -3.46
N HIS A 23 -3.81 -12.93 -3.68
CA HIS A 23 -4.05 -12.34 -5.00
C HIS A 23 -2.83 -11.57 -5.54
N LEU A 24 -2.10 -10.85 -4.68
CA LEU A 24 -0.88 -10.17 -5.10
C LEU A 24 0.22 -11.15 -5.54
N LEU A 25 0.41 -12.25 -4.82
CA LEU A 25 1.38 -13.28 -5.19
C LEU A 25 0.98 -14.01 -6.47
N ASP A 26 -0.31 -14.27 -6.67
CA ASP A 26 -0.82 -14.88 -7.91
C ASP A 26 -0.60 -13.95 -9.12
N ALA A 27 -0.84 -12.64 -8.94
CA ALA A 27 -0.65 -11.65 -9.99
C ALA A 27 0.83 -11.28 -10.21
N ASN A 28 1.67 -11.44 -9.19
CA ASN A 28 3.08 -11.11 -9.19
C ASN A 28 3.88 -12.00 -8.23
N PRO A 29 4.37 -13.16 -8.70
CA PRO A 29 5.06 -14.14 -7.85
C PRO A 29 6.36 -13.63 -7.21
N GLY A 30 6.94 -12.53 -7.72
CA GLY A 30 8.13 -11.89 -7.17
C GLY A 30 7.84 -10.72 -6.22
N ALA A 31 6.59 -10.56 -5.77
CA ALA A 31 6.23 -9.48 -4.86
C ALA A 31 6.93 -9.64 -3.50
N ASP A 32 7.55 -8.56 -3.03
CA ASP A 32 8.04 -8.44 -1.66
C ASP A 32 6.89 -7.92 -0.77
N LEU A 33 6.27 -8.84 -0.03
CA LEU A 33 5.13 -8.52 0.83
C LEU A 33 5.53 -7.69 2.07
N GLU A 34 6.82 -7.62 2.43
CA GLU A 34 7.29 -6.71 3.50
C GLU A 34 7.25 -5.24 3.06
N GLN A 35 7.21 -4.98 1.75
CA GLN A 35 7.04 -3.65 1.18
C GLN A 35 5.61 -3.40 0.69
N VAL A 36 4.64 -4.16 1.18
CA VAL A 36 3.21 -3.99 0.88
C VAL A 36 2.41 -3.83 2.16
N GLU A 37 1.51 -2.86 2.18
CA GLU A 37 0.57 -2.67 3.28
C GLU A 37 -0.87 -2.87 2.81
N VAL A 38 -1.60 -3.76 3.47
CA VAL A 38 -3.03 -4.01 3.18
C VAL A 38 -3.87 -3.38 4.26
N LEU A 39 -4.68 -2.39 3.89
CA LEU A 39 -5.52 -1.64 4.80
C LEU A 39 -6.99 -2.00 4.58
N ALA A 40 -7.70 -2.28 5.68
CA ALA A 40 -9.16 -2.34 5.70
C ALA A 40 -9.73 -1.03 6.27
N ARG A 41 -11.02 -0.75 6.05
CA ARG A 41 -11.67 0.39 6.68
C ARG A 41 -11.71 0.26 8.21
N PRO A 42 -11.65 1.39 8.94
CA PRO A 42 -11.41 2.76 8.46
C PRO A 42 -9.93 3.00 8.10
N PHE A 43 -9.67 3.65 6.97
CA PHE A 43 -8.30 3.82 6.46
C PHE A 43 -7.52 4.94 7.16
N GLY A 44 -8.19 6.05 7.49
CA GLY A 44 -7.56 7.30 7.94
C GLY A 44 -6.47 7.15 9.00
N PRO A 45 -6.71 6.44 10.13
CA PRO A 45 -5.70 6.28 11.18
C PRO A 45 -4.38 5.70 10.67
N ARG A 46 -4.44 4.72 9.74
CA ARG A 46 -3.25 4.10 9.15
C ARG A 46 -2.66 4.97 8.04
N LEU A 47 -3.49 5.54 7.16
CA LEU A 47 -3.03 6.38 6.06
C LEU A 47 -2.26 7.63 6.52
N ARG A 48 -2.64 8.24 7.66
CA ARG A 48 -1.91 9.38 8.25
C ARG A 48 -0.47 9.06 8.63
N GLY A 49 -0.11 7.78 8.77
CA GLY A 49 1.28 7.35 8.95
C GLY A 49 2.14 7.56 7.70
N TYR A 50 1.52 7.59 6.52
CA TYR A 50 2.18 7.65 5.22
C TYR A 50 1.94 8.97 4.50
N PHE A 51 0.73 9.51 4.56
CA PHE A 51 0.27 10.59 3.68
C PHE A 51 -0.18 11.84 4.45
N PRO A 52 -0.11 13.03 3.82
CA PRO A 52 -0.72 14.25 4.35
C PRO A 52 -2.26 14.16 4.34
N ASP A 53 -2.92 14.96 5.19
CA ASP A 53 -4.37 14.89 5.40
C ASP A 53 -5.20 15.07 4.11
N ASP A 54 -4.76 15.91 3.17
CA ASP A 54 -5.45 16.09 1.88
C ASP A 54 -5.52 14.80 1.06
N THR A 55 -4.41 14.04 1.04
CA THR A 55 -4.36 12.74 0.37
C THR A 55 -5.17 11.70 1.13
N VAL A 56 -5.16 11.74 2.46
CA VAL A 56 -5.99 10.85 3.28
C VAL A 56 -7.47 11.09 2.98
N ALA A 57 -7.92 12.34 2.94
CA ALA A 57 -9.30 12.70 2.64
C ALA A 57 -9.73 12.21 1.25
N GLN A 58 -8.85 12.33 0.24
CA GLN A 58 -9.11 11.79 -1.10
C GLN A 58 -9.25 10.26 -1.11
N LEU A 59 -8.36 9.55 -0.43
CA LEU A 59 -8.37 8.09 -0.39
C LEU A 59 -9.53 7.52 0.44
N GLU A 60 -10.03 8.26 1.43
CA GLU A 60 -11.20 7.86 2.22
C GLU A 60 -12.51 7.89 1.42
N GLN A 61 -12.58 8.70 0.36
CA GLN A 61 -13.72 8.81 -0.56
C GLN A 61 -13.84 7.64 -1.54
N LEU A 62 -12.82 6.78 -1.66
CA LEU A 62 -12.91 5.56 -2.45
C LEU A 62 -14.06 4.69 -1.94
N THR A 63 -14.62 3.82 -2.76
CA THR A 63 -15.78 3.00 -2.34
C THR A 63 -15.36 1.61 -1.85
N GLU A 64 -14.23 1.15 -2.36
CA GLU A 64 -13.64 -0.13 -2.05
C GLU A 64 -13.28 -0.22 -0.55
N PRO A 65 -13.49 -1.38 0.10
CA PRO A 65 -13.22 -1.57 1.52
C PRO A 65 -11.77 -1.92 1.84
N THR A 66 -10.95 -2.22 0.82
CA THR A 66 -9.55 -2.58 0.95
C THR A 66 -8.67 -1.66 0.10
N LEU A 67 -7.62 -1.11 0.71
CA LEU A 67 -6.52 -0.44 0.00
C LEU A 67 -5.24 -1.26 0.14
N ILE A 68 -4.42 -1.23 -0.89
CA ILE A 68 -3.08 -1.82 -0.88
C ILE A 68 -2.09 -0.71 -1.23
N LEU A 69 -1.15 -0.46 -0.32
CA LEU A 69 -0.05 0.47 -0.54
C LEU A 69 1.16 -0.30 -1.05
N LEU A 70 1.66 0.11 -2.20
CA LEU A 70 2.87 -0.42 -2.83
C LEU A 70 4.04 0.48 -2.44
N LEU A 71 4.81 0.07 -1.44
CA LEU A 71 5.99 0.82 -1.01
C LEU A 71 7.15 0.57 -1.99
N PRO A 72 8.17 1.45 -2.00
CA PRO A 72 9.36 1.25 -2.82
C PRO A 72 10.00 -0.12 -2.51
N GLY A 73 10.26 -0.90 -3.56
CA GLY A 73 10.84 -2.24 -3.43
C GLY A 73 9.84 -3.39 -3.43
N SER A 74 8.52 -3.12 -3.40
CA SER A 74 7.48 -4.18 -3.39
C SER A 74 7.51 -5.15 -4.57
N GLY A 75 8.16 -4.80 -5.68
CA GLY A 75 8.15 -5.63 -6.89
C GLY A 75 6.78 -5.69 -7.59
N VAL A 76 5.74 -5.07 -7.03
CA VAL A 76 4.38 -5.06 -7.58
C VAL A 76 4.22 -3.95 -8.62
N ALA A 77 3.79 -4.31 -9.84
CA ALA A 77 3.48 -3.34 -10.87
C ALA A 77 2.22 -2.53 -10.52
N PRO A 78 2.25 -1.18 -10.55
CA PRO A 78 1.09 -0.33 -10.25
C PRO A 78 0.15 -0.27 -11.47
N ARG A 79 -0.66 -1.32 -11.63
CA ARG A 79 -1.63 -1.47 -12.72
C ARG A 79 -2.87 -2.20 -12.21
N ASP A 80 -3.95 -2.09 -12.97
CA ASP A 80 -5.17 -2.85 -12.71
C ASP A 80 -4.91 -4.36 -12.79
N THR A 81 -5.67 -5.10 -11.99
CA THR A 81 -5.75 -6.55 -12.02
C THR A 81 -7.22 -6.96 -11.96
N ARG A 82 -7.50 -8.27 -11.97
CA ARG A 82 -8.86 -8.78 -11.88
C ARG A 82 -9.64 -8.29 -10.64
N MET A 83 -8.96 -8.08 -9.50
CA MET A 83 -9.60 -7.73 -8.22
C MET A 83 -9.16 -6.39 -7.64
N LEU A 84 -8.17 -5.73 -8.27
CA LEU A 84 -7.60 -4.48 -7.80
C LEU A 84 -7.60 -3.45 -8.92
N ARG A 85 -8.07 -2.25 -8.62
CA ARG A 85 -7.95 -1.07 -9.46
C ARG A 85 -6.79 -0.21 -8.98
N PHE A 86 -5.94 0.22 -9.89
CA PHE A 86 -4.91 1.20 -9.62
C PHE A 86 -5.53 2.59 -9.50
N VAL A 87 -5.35 3.18 -8.32
CA VAL A 87 -5.89 4.49 -7.97
C VAL A 87 -4.93 5.59 -8.41
N GLY A 88 -3.64 5.38 -8.16
CA GLY A 88 -2.62 6.38 -8.48
C GLY A 88 -1.33 6.19 -7.68
N ARG A 89 -0.39 7.08 -7.92
CA ARG A 89 0.82 7.25 -7.10
C ARG A 89 0.70 8.54 -6.30
N TYR A 90 1.12 8.47 -5.05
CA TYR A 90 1.02 9.58 -4.11
C TYR A 90 2.35 9.74 -3.39
N SER A 91 2.79 10.98 -3.23
CA SER A 91 3.93 11.30 -2.40
C SER A 91 3.59 11.05 -0.92
N GLY A 92 4.33 10.12 -0.30
CA GLY A 92 4.20 9.77 1.10
C GLY A 92 5.52 9.87 1.86
N THR A 93 5.49 9.48 3.13
CA THR A 93 6.64 9.43 4.02
C THR A 93 6.76 8.04 4.64
N LEU A 94 7.95 7.46 4.59
CA LEU A 94 8.27 6.22 5.30
C LEU A 94 9.21 6.48 6.45
N THR A 95 8.93 5.85 7.58
CA THR A 95 9.86 5.79 8.72
C THR A 95 10.55 4.43 8.68
N ARG A 96 11.84 4.41 8.31
CA ARG A 96 12.66 3.21 8.47
C ARG A 96 13.49 3.31 9.74
N ALA A 97 13.53 2.22 10.49
CA ALA A 97 14.55 2.00 11.50
C ALA A 97 15.90 1.83 10.79
N LEU A 98 16.96 2.43 11.32
CA LEU A 98 18.31 2.00 10.99
C LEU A 98 18.42 0.58 11.57
N LEU A 99 18.55 -0.43 10.72
CA LEU A 99 19.10 -1.69 11.20
C LEU A 99 20.52 -1.34 11.70
N PRO A 100 20.91 -1.73 12.92
CA PRO A 100 22.32 -1.61 13.30
C PRO A 100 23.13 -2.39 12.28
N ASP A 101 24.19 -1.78 11.76
CA ASP A 101 25.16 -2.48 10.91
C ASP A 101 25.62 -3.72 11.68
N THR A 102 25.24 -4.91 11.21
CA THR A 102 25.88 -6.14 11.66
C THR A 102 27.30 -6.11 11.12
N GLU A 103 28.25 -5.92 12.04
CA GLU A 103 29.70 -6.08 11.85
C GLU A 103 30.09 -7.39 11.14
#